data_AF-A0A257RQU8-F1
#
_entry.id   AF-A0A257RQU8-F1
#
_cell.length_a   1.000
_cell.length_b   1.000
_cell.length_c   1.000
_cell.angle_alpha   90.00
_cell.angle_beta   90.00
_cell.angle_gamma   90.00
#
_symmetry.space_group_name_H-M   'P 1'
#
loop_
_entity.id
_entity.type
_entity.pdbx_description
1 polymer ?
#
loop_
_entity_poly.entity_id
_entity_poly.type
_entity_poly.pdbx_seq_one_letter_code
_entity_poly.pdbx_strand_id
1 'polypeptide(L)' 'DTAHQAIVARRGDGPRTYEVIEAECVGCNLCHHICPVTGCITMQPQTAGLRQTWQDHPNNPLRQTPAVPNAEALT' A
#
# COMPACT_ATOMS: atom_id res chain seq x y z
N ASP A 1 8.35 -11.56 -5.35
CA ASP A 1 7.91 -11.68 -3.95
C ASP A 1 8.64 -10.72 -3.00
N THR A 2 9.88 -10.28 -3.30
CA THR A 2 10.62 -9.34 -2.46
C THR A 2 9.93 -7.98 -2.25
N ALA A 3 9.09 -7.52 -3.18
CA ALA A 3 8.27 -6.31 -3.00
C ALA A 3 7.28 -6.40 -1.82
N HIS A 4 6.94 -7.62 -1.34
CA HIS A 4 6.11 -7.78 -0.15
C HIS A 4 6.86 -7.50 1.16
N GLN A 5 8.19 -7.48 1.17
CA GLN A 5 8.98 -7.08 2.35
C GLN A 5 9.70 -5.74 2.11
N ALA A 6 8.98 -4.65 2.31
CA ALA A 6 9.51 -3.28 2.25
C ALA A 6 10.10 -2.78 3.59
N ILE A 7 10.72 -3.66 4.39
CA ILE A 7 11.36 -3.30 5.67
C ILE A 7 12.86 -3.56 5.58
N VAL A 8 13.67 -2.52 5.78
CA VAL A 8 15.13 -2.65 5.86
C VAL A 8 15.59 -2.69 7.31
N ALA A 9 16.54 -3.57 7.58
CA ALA A 9 17.28 -3.55 8.82
C ALA A 9 18.59 -2.78 8.64
N ARG A 10 18.78 -1.69 9.37
CA ARG A 10 20.06 -0.97 9.42
C ARG A 10 20.92 -1.57 10.53
N ARG A 11 22.18 -1.84 10.22
CA ARG A 11 23.19 -2.30 11.17
C ARG A 11 24.32 -1.26 11.22
N GLY A 12 24.73 -0.91 12.42
CA GLY A 12 25.87 -0.03 12.70
C GLY A 12 26.43 -0.38 14.08
N ASP A 13 27.20 0.52 14.68
CA ASP A 13 27.81 0.29 16.00
C ASP A 13 26.80 0.32 17.17
N GLY A 14 25.53 0.62 16.88
CA GLY A 14 24.44 0.70 17.85
C GLY A 14 23.37 -0.38 17.70
N PRO A 15 22.24 -0.24 18.43
CA PRO A 15 21.10 -1.13 18.31
C PRO A 15 20.59 -1.20 16.87
N ARG A 16 20.15 -2.38 16.46
CA ARG A 16 19.56 -2.60 15.14
C ARG A 16 18.27 -1.77 15.01
N THR A 17 18.19 -0.94 13.98
CA THR A 17 16.98 -0.19 13.63
C THR A 17 16.30 -0.79 12.41
N TYR A 18 15.00 -0.57 12.31
CA TYR A 18 14.17 -1.03 11.20
C TYR A 18 13.41 0.14 10.62
N GLU A 19 13.41 0.24 9.30
CA GLU A 19 12.79 1.34 8.56
C GLU A 19 11.93 0.78 7.42
N VAL A 20 10.81 1.43 7.15
CA VAL A 20 10.01 1.15 5.94
C VAL A 20 10.69 1.81 4.76
N ILE A 21 10.92 1.05 3.68
CA ILE A 21 11.30 1.62 2.39
C ILE A 21 10.01 2.07 1.70
N GLU A 22 9.63 3.35 1.85
CA GLU A 22 8.34 3.87 1.37
C GLU A 22 8.11 3.61 -0.13
N ALA A 23 9.16 3.76 -0.95
CA ALA A 23 9.09 3.54 -2.40
C ALA A 23 8.78 2.09 -2.80
N GLU A 24 9.01 1.12 -1.92
CA GLU A 24 8.75 -0.30 -2.16
C GLU A 24 7.50 -0.80 -1.39
N CYS A 25 6.94 0.03 -0.49
CA CYS A 25 5.80 -0.34 0.33
C CYS A 25 4.50 -0.34 -0.48
N VAL A 26 3.94 -1.53 -0.69
CA VAL A 26 2.65 -1.70 -1.41
C VAL A 26 1.41 -1.53 -0.52
N GLY A 27 1.58 -1.19 0.76
CA GLY A 27 0.46 -1.00 1.69
C GLY A 27 -0.26 -2.30 2.11
N CYS A 28 0.46 -3.42 2.22
CA CYS A 28 -0.13 -4.73 2.54
C CYS A 28 -0.56 -4.92 4.01
N ASN A 29 -0.25 -3.98 4.91
CA ASN A 29 -0.50 -4.02 6.36
C ASN A 29 0.16 -5.18 7.15
N LEU A 30 0.87 -6.10 6.51
CA LEU A 30 1.41 -7.28 7.19
C LEU A 30 2.41 -6.91 8.30
N CYS A 31 3.27 -5.91 8.07
CA CYS A 31 4.25 -5.46 9.07
C CYS A 31 3.58 -4.91 10.33
N HIS A 32 2.51 -4.12 10.19
CA HIS A 32 1.74 -3.59 11.32
C HIS A 32 1.09 -4.71 12.14
N HIS A 33 0.51 -5.72 11.48
CA HIS A 33 -0.17 -6.82 12.16
C HIS A 33 0.77 -7.79 12.86
N ILE A 34 1.93 -8.06 12.28
CA ILE A 34 2.86 -9.07 12.80
C ILE A 34 3.87 -8.51 13.81
N CYS A 35 3.98 -7.18 13.92
CA CYS A 35 4.94 -6.57 14.82
C CYS A 35 4.65 -6.99 16.27
N PRO A 36 5.62 -7.59 16.99
CA PRO A 36 5.40 -8.03 18.37
C PRO A 36 5.35 -6.87 19.37
N VAL A 37 5.67 -5.65 18.93
CA VAL A 37 5.71 -4.45 19.78
C VAL A 37 4.46 -3.63 19.56
N THR A 38 3.64 -3.51 20.60
CA THR A 38 2.40 -2.73 20.58
C THR A 38 2.67 -1.28 20.19
N GLY A 39 1.93 -0.77 19.20
CA GLY A 39 2.02 0.62 18.76
C GLY A 39 3.33 1.00 18.06
N CYS A 40 4.17 0.03 17.68
CA CYS A 40 5.45 0.30 17.03
C CYS A 40 5.30 0.83 15.59
N ILE A 41 4.24 0.42 14.88
CA ILE A 41 4.01 0.78 13.47
C ILE A 41 2.63 1.40 13.36
N THR A 42 2.55 2.56 12.70
CA THR A 42 1.29 3.25 12.41
C THR A 42 1.09 3.34 10.90
N MET A 43 -0.04 2.83 10.42
CA MET A 43 -0.42 3.00 9.01
C MET A 43 -0.90 4.43 8.76
N GLN A 44 -0.34 5.09 7.75
CA GLN A 44 -0.74 6.43 7.33
C GLN A 44 -1.51 6.34 6.00
N PRO A 45 -2.75 6.87 5.92
CA PRO A 45 -3.47 6.95 4.65
C PRO A 45 -2.65 7.73 3.63
N GLN A 46 -2.42 7.14 2.47
CA GLN A 46 -1.85 7.85 1.33
C GLN A 46 -2.99 8.26 0.41
N THR A 47 -2.99 9.51 -0.04
CA THR A 47 -3.86 9.97 -1.13
C THR A 47 -3.39 9.30 -2.42
N ALA A 48 -3.88 8.09 -2.68
CA ALA A 48 -3.77 7.49 -4.00
C ALA A 48 -4.76 8.21 -4.93
N GLY A 49 -4.30 8.59 -6.13
CA GLY A 49 -5.20 8.98 -7.21
C GLY A 49 -6.22 7.88 -7.53
N LEU A 50 -7.16 8.19 -8.44
CA LEU A 50 -8.29 7.35 -8.90
C LEU A 50 -8.29 5.91 -8.37
N ARG A 51 -9.26 5.63 -7.50
CA ARG A 51 -9.51 4.30 -6.94
C ARG A 51 -9.89 3.34 -8.06
N GLN A 52 -8.92 2.60 -8.60
CA GLN A 52 -9.16 1.63 -9.67
C GLN A 52 -9.48 0.27 -9.06
N THR A 53 -10.57 -0.35 -9.51
CA THR A 53 -10.92 -1.72 -9.09
C THR A 53 -10.43 -2.72 -10.13
N TRP A 54 -10.33 -4.00 -9.77
CA TRP A 54 -10.02 -5.05 -10.73
C TRP A 54 -11.01 -5.10 -11.89
N GLN A 55 -12.29 -4.74 -11.66
CA GLN A 55 -13.34 -4.72 -12.70
C GLN A 55 -13.00 -3.77 -13.84
N ASP A 56 -12.26 -2.69 -13.57
CA ASP A 56 -11.93 -1.63 -14.53
C ASP A 56 -10.47 -1.68 -15.01
N HIS A 57 -9.68 -2.61 -14.49
CA HIS A 57 -8.23 -2.69 -14.71
C HIS A 57 -7.90 -3.16 -16.15
N PRO A 58 -6.93 -2.53 -16.86
CA PRO A 58 -6.61 -2.88 -18.26
C PRO A 58 -6.14 -4.32 -18.45
N ASN A 59 -5.52 -4.92 -17.42
CA ASN A 59 -5.09 -6.32 -17.45
C ASN A 59 -6.20 -7.33 -17.09
N ASN A 60 -7.42 -6.90 -16.74
CA ASN A 60 -8.52 -7.81 -16.47
C ASN A 60 -9.15 -8.29 -17.79
N PRO A 61 -9.04 -9.59 -18.16
CA PRO A 61 -9.65 -10.10 -19.38
C PRO A 61 -11.18 -10.03 -19.36
N LEU A 62 -11.76 -9.90 -18.17
CA LEU A 62 -13.20 -9.75 -17.92
C LEU A 62 -13.56 -8.31 -17.55
N ARG A 63 -12.79 -7.29 -17.98
CA ARG A 63 -13.08 -5.90 -17.60
C ARG A 63 -14.48 -5.52 -18.06
N GLN A 64 -15.24 -4.92 -17.16
CA GLN A 64 -16.48 -4.25 -17.54
C GLN A 64 -16.07 -2.90 -18.13
N THR A 65 -16.68 -2.47 -19.24
CA THR A 65 -16.47 -1.12 -19.72
C THR A 65 -16.95 -0.17 -18.62
N PRO A 66 -16.12 0.78 -18.13
CA PRO A 66 -16.55 1.68 -17.08
C PRO A 66 -17.79 2.43 -17.56
N ALA A 67 -18.86 2.40 -16.78
CA ALA A 67 -19.94 3.36 -16.98
C ALA A 67 -19.33 4.75 -16.80
N VAL A 68 -19.45 5.61 -17.81
CA VAL A 68 -19.09 7.02 -17.66
C VAL A 68 -19.91 7.55 -16.47
N PRO A 69 -19.28 8.00 -15.36
CA PRO A 69 -20.07 8.57 -14.28
C PRO A 69 -20.73 9.84 -14.82
N ASN A 70 -22.06 9.91 -14.72
CA ASN A 70 -22.80 11.13 -15.04
C ASN A 70 -22.16 12.30 -14.28
N ALA A 71 -21.92 13.41 -14.97
CA ALA A 71 -21.28 14.61 -14.44
C ALA A 71 -22.06 15.33 -13.31
N GLU A 72 -23.10 14.71 -12.75
CA GLU A 72 -24.01 15.32 -11.76
C GLU A 72 -23.66 14.97 -10.29
N ALA A 73 -22.60 14.20 -10.03
CA ALA A 73 -22.23 13.79 -8.66
C ALA A 73 -21.11 14.64 -8.00
N LEU A 74 -20.96 15.91 -8.40
CA LEU A 74 -19.98 16.86 -7.82
C LEU A 74 -20.59 18.23 -7.45
N THR A 75 -21.89 18.29 -7.13
CA THR A 75 -22.51 19.45 -6.45
C THR A 75 -22.86 19.11 -5.01
#